data_AF-U6MNC5-F1
#
_entry.id   AF-U6MNC5-F1
#
_cell.length_a   1.000
_cell.length_b   1.000
_cell.length_c   1.000
_cell.angle_alpha   90.00
_cell.angle_beta   90.00
_cell.angle_gamma   90.00
#
_symmetry.space_group_name_H-M   'P 1'
#
loop_
_entity.id
_entity.type
_entity.pdbx_description
1 polymer ?
#
loop_
_entity_poly.entity_id
_entity_poly.type
_entity_poly.pdbx_seq_one_letter_code
_entity_poly.pdbx_strand_id
1 'polypeptide(L)'
;MAMEAQHEQQLLLLQQQLKDAEENYGDTEPRAVEAYRVAYAKTVGIGSRLDLILTLLRTGIVYKDRDLVKKQLFLAKQEMEKGGDWERRNKLKVIEALDFILSRNFTEASKLLLEVLATFPSCGIISFETFVFYAALLALLCCDRQTLKEQVVFSPTIAEGADSDMKGLLDSFYNAKYREFMQYLVPVAKRVKRDLYLSPHYLFFIRSIRLKAYE
;
A
#
# COMPACT_ATOMS: atom_id res chain seq x y z
N MET A 1 25.15 17.50 -44.76
CA MET A 1 24.90 16.24 -45.51
C MET A 1 25.40 14.98 -44.78
N ALA A 2 26.71 14.72 -44.62
CA ALA A 2 27.15 13.46 -43.97
C ALA A 2 26.85 13.37 -42.46
N MET A 3 26.94 14.48 -41.73
CA MET A 3 26.67 14.54 -40.28
C MET A 3 25.17 14.46 -39.96
N GLU A 4 24.31 14.98 -40.84
CA GLU A 4 22.84 14.89 -40.72
C GLU A 4 22.37 13.45 -40.97
N ALA A 5 22.93 12.77 -41.97
CA ALA A 5 22.61 11.37 -42.25
C ALA A 5 23.02 10.43 -41.09
N GLN A 6 24.14 10.71 -40.42
CA GLN A 6 24.53 9.97 -39.22
C GLN A 6 23.60 10.26 -38.02
N HIS A 7 23.16 11.52 -37.87
CA HIS A 7 22.21 11.89 -36.82
C HIS A 7 20.83 11.26 -37.03
N GLU A 8 20.35 11.20 -38.27
CA GLU A 8 19.09 10.52 -38.65
C GLU A 8 19.16 9.01 -38.42
N GLN A 9 20.29 8.37 -38.77
CA GLN A 9 20.51 6.95 -38.46
C GLN A 9 20.53 6.67 -36.96
N GLN A 10 21.11 7.57 -36.17
CA GLN A 10 21.17 7.45 -34.73
C GLN A 10 19.81 7.68 -34.06
N LEU A 11 18.99 8.60 -34.59
CA LEU A 11 17.59 8.79 -34.21
C LEU A 11 16.75 7.55 -34.51
N LEU A 12 16.94 6.93 -35.68
CA LEU A 12 16.23 5.71 -36.08
C LEU A 12 16.56 4.53 -35.15
N LEU A 13 17.84 4.38 -34.79
CA LEU A 13 18.31 3.36 -33.85
C LEU A 13 17.73 3.57 -32.45
N LEU A 14 17.71 4.81 -31.96
CA LEU A 14 17.10 5.18 -30.68
C LEU A 14 15.59 4.91 -30.67
N GLN A 15 14.89 5.22 -31.76
CA GLN A 15 13.45 4.91 -31.89
C GLN A 15 13.17 3.41 -31.91
N GLN A 16 14.07 2.63 -32.51
CA GLN A 16 13.96 1.18 -32.54
C GLN A 16 14.22 0.58 -31.14
N GLN A 17 15.24 1.07 -30.43
CA GLN A 17 15.48 0.70 -29.04
C GLN A 17 14.35 1.12 -28.09
N LEU A 18 13.71 2.26 -28.33
CA LEU A 18 12.52 2.69 -27.59
C LEU A 18 11.34 1.77 -27.87
N LYS A 19 11.11 1.35 -29.12
CA LYS A 19 10.07 0.36 -29.46
C LYS A 19 10.34 -1.00 -28.85
N ASP A 20 11.58 -1.49 -28.91
CA ASP A 20 11.95 -2.77 -28.29
C ASP A 20 11.83 -2.69 -26.76
N ALA A 21 12.14 -1.54 -26.16
CA ALA A 21 11.88 -1.29 -24.75
C ALA A 21 10.37 -1.22 -24.48
N GLU A 22 9.57 -0.55 -25.30
CA GLU A 22 8.11 -0.52 -25.19
C GLU A 22 7.47 -1.90 -25.39
N GLU A 23 8.02 -2.78 -26.22
CA GLU A 23 7.52 -4.16 -26.39
C GLU A 23 7.96 -5.08 -25.23
N ASN A 24 9.12 -4.82 -24.63
CA ASN A 24 9.61 -5.58 -23.47
C ASN A 24 9.02 -5.08 -22.13
N TYR A 25 8.70 -3.79 -22.02
CA TYR A 25 8.18 -3.15 -20.80
C TYR A 25 6.69 -2.77 -20.88
N GLY A 26 6.12 -2.59 -22.07
CA GLY A 26 4.72 -2.20 -22.27
C GLY A 26 3.74 -3.37 -22.21
N ASP A 27 4.18 -4.58 -22.55
CA ASP A 27 3.35 -5.81 -22.57
C ASP A 27 3.52 -6.69 -21.32
N THR A 28 4.14 -6.17 -20.26
CA THR A 28 4.40 -6.95 -19.04
C THR A 28 3.13 -7.39 -18.32
N GLU A 29 2.05 -6.60 -18.40
CA GLU A 29 0.78 -6.89 -17.71
C GLU A 29 0.04 -8.11 -18.28
N PRO A 30 -0.37 -8.16 -19.58
CA PRO A 30 -1.08 -9.29 -20.12
C PRO A 30 -0.23 -10.56 -20.14
N ARG A 31 1.08 -10.43 -20.41
CA ARG A 31 2.01 -11.57 -20.37
C ARG A 31 2.20 -12.12 -18.96
N ALA A 32 2.29 -11.26 -17.95
CA ALA A 32 2.37 -11.71 -16.56
C ALA A 32 1.07 -12.43 -16.17
N VAL A 33 -0.09 -11.85 -16.45
CA VAL A 33 -1.39 -12.47 -16.13
C VAL A 33 -1.53 -13.83 -16.79
N GLU A 34 -1.15 -13.97 -18.06
CA GLU A 34 -1.23 -15.24 -18.78
C GLU A 34 -0.21 -16.27 -18.26
N ALA A 35 1.03 -15.85 -17.97
CA ALA A 35 2.02 -16.71 -17.32
C ALA A 35 1.54 -17.19 -15.94
N TYR A 36 0.89 -16.33 -15.17
CA TYR A 36 0.29 -16.70 -13.88
C TYR A 36 -0.90 -17.66 -14.03
N ARG A 37 -1.72 -17.53 -15.08
CA ARG A 37 -2.79 -18.50 -15.37
C ARG A 37 -2.24 -19.88 -15.68
N VAL A 38 -1.21 -19.95 -16.53
CA VAL A 38 -0.53 -21.21 -16.86
C VAL A 38 0.15 -21.81 -15.63
N ALA A 39 0.79 -20.98 -14.80
CA ALA A 39 1.38 -21.42 -13.54
C ALA A 39 0.32 -21.96 -12.57
N TYR A 40 -0.80 -21.24 -12.41
CA TYR A 40 -1.90 -21.64 -11.54
C TYR A 40 -2.46 -23.01 -11.95
N ALA A 41 -2.67 -23.24 -13.25
CA ALA A 41 -3.16 -24.52 -13.78
C ALA A 41 -2.19 -25.68 -13.51
N LYS A 42 -0.88 -25.43 -13.47
CA LYS A 42 0.16 -26.45 -13.20
C LYS A 42 0.41 -26.67 -11.71
N THR A 43 0.03 -25.74 -10.84
CA THR A 43 0.28 -25.86 -9.40
C THR A 43 -0.74 -26.76 -8.68
N VAL A 44 -0.23 -27.73 -7.93
CA VAL A 44 -1.02 -28.72 -7.18
C VAL A 44 -1.12 -28.38 -5.68
N GLY A 45 -0.18 -27.61 -5.13
CA GLY A 45 -0.14 -27.26 -3.71
C GLY A 45 -0.93 -25.98 -3.35
N ILE A 46 -1.63 -26.00 -2.21
CA ILE A 46 -2.43 -24.86 -1.71
C ILE A 46 -1.52 -23.65 -1.39
N GLY A 47 -0.39 -23.89 -0.72
CA GLY A 47 0.56 -22.83 -0.36
C GLY A 47 1.16 -22.13 -1.58
N SER A 48 1.57 -22.88 -2.60
CA SER A 48 2.12 -22.31 -3.84
C SER A 48 1.06 -21.60 -4.68
N ARG A 49 -0.19 -22.07 -4.69
CA ARG A 49 -1.31 -21.34 -5.28
C ARG A 49 -1.53 -19.99 -4.60
N LEU A 50 -1.52 -19.96 -3.26
CA LEU A 50 -1.65 -18.72 -2.50
C LEU A 50 -0.50 -17.75 -2.81
N ASP A 51 0.74 -18.22 -2.90
CA ASP A 51 1.88 -17.37 -3.25
C ASP A 51 1.76 -16.78 -4.65
N LEU A 52 1.26 -17.55 -5.62
CA LEU A 52 0.98 -17.05 -6.98
C LEU A 52 -0.14 -16.00 -6.98
N ILE A 53 -1.23 -16.24 -6.25
CA ILE A 53 -2.33 -15.27 -6.12
C ILE A 53 -1.85 -13.98 -5.44
N LEU A 54 -1.07 -14.09 -4.37
CA LEU A 54 -0.48 -12.93 -3.68
C LEU A 54 0.45 -12.15 -4.61
N THR A 55 1.22 -12.83 -5.45
CA THR A 55 2.08 -12.18 -6.43
C THR A 55 1.26 -11.46 -7.51
N LEU A 56 0.19 -12.08 -8.00
CA LEU A 56 -0.71 -11.45 -8.96
C LEU A 56 -1.44 -10.23 -8.38
N LEU A 57 -1.84 -10.29 -7.10
CA LEU A 57 -2.41 -9.15 -6.37
C LEU A 57 -1.43 -7.99 -6.25
N ARG A 58 -0.15 -8.27 -5.97
CA ARG A 58 0.91 -7.23 -5.95
C ARG A 58 1.00 -6.52 -7.28
N THR A 59 1.08 -7.29 -8.35
CA THR A 59 1.13 -6.79 -9.73
C THR A 59 -0.10 -5.94 -10.04
N GLY A 60 -1.30 -6.42 -9.72
CA GLY A 60 -2.56 -5.68 -9.92
C GLY A 60 -2.60 -4.34 -9.17
N ILE A 61 -2.08 -4.26 -7.94
CA ILE A 61 -2.00 -3.01 -7.18
C ILE A 61 -1.02 -2.01 -7.80
N VAL A 62 0.12 -2.49 -8.32
CA VAL A 62 1.12 -1.64 -8.99
C VAL A 62 0.55 -1.02 -10.27
N TYR A 63 -0.16 -1.81 -11.08
CA TYR A 63 -0.81 -1.34 -12.31
C TYR A 63 -2.15 -0.64 -12.09
N LYS A 64 -2.67 -0.63 -10.85
CA LYS A 64 -3.95 -0.01 -10.46
C LYS A 64 -5.19 -0.61 -11.16
N ASP A 65 -5.11 -1.84 -11.65
CA ASP A 65 -6.29 -2.58 -12.15
C ASP A 65 -7.13 -3.10 -10.97
N ARG A 66 -8.24 -2.40 -10.69
CA ARG A 66 -9.13 -2.75 -9.57
C ARG A 66 -9.97 -3.99 -9.86
N ASP A 67 -10.30 -4.27 -11.11
CA ASP A 67 -11.18 -5.39 -11.45
C ASP A 67 -10.45 -6.71 -11.34
N LEU A 68 -9.17 -6.74 -11.72
CA LEU A 68 -8.31 -7.88 -11.47
C LEU A 68 -8.11 -8.11 -9.96
N VAL A 69 -7.80 -7.05 -9.20
CA VAL A 69 -7.57 -7.15 -7.74
C VAL A 69 -8.78 -7.75 -7.03
N LYS A 70 -10.00 -7.30 -7.32
CA LYS A 70 -11.22 -7.84 -6.69
C LYS A 70 -11.42 -9.33 -6.97
N LYS A 71 -11.22 -9.76 -8.22
CA LYS A 71 -11.34 -11.18 -8.61
C LYS A 71 -10.30 -12.01 -7.87
N GLN A 72 -9.06 -11.54 -7.81
CA GLN A 72 -7.97 -12.26 -7.13
C GLN A 72 -8.13 -12.26 -5.61
N LEU A 73 -8.67 -11.20 -5.00
CA LEU A 73 -9.00 -11.17 -3.57
C LEU A 73 -10.09 -12.19 -3.21
N PHE A 74 -11.11 -12.33 -4.05
CA PHE A 74 -12.15 -13.34 -3.86
C PHE A 74 -11.57 -14.76 -3.91
N LEU A 75 -10.73 -15.05 -4.92
CA LEU A 75 -10.03 -16.33 -5.03
C LEU A 75 -9.10 -16.58 -3.84
N ALA A 76 -8.36 -15.55 -3.40
CA ALA A 76 -7.48 -15.65 -2.24
C ALA A 76 -8.23 -16.00 -0.96
N LYS A 77 -9.41 -15.39 -0.73
CA LYS A 77 -10.26 -15.70 0.42
C LYS A 77 -10.75 -17.15 0.39
N GLN A 78 -11.22 -17.62 -0.77
CA GLN A 78 -11.67 -19.01 -0.92
C GLN A 78 -10.54 -20.03 -0.70
N GLU A 79 -9.34 -19.77 -1.22
CA GLU A 79 -8.18 -20.64 -1.00
C GLU A 79 -7.70 -20.58 0.46
N MET A 80 -7.83 -19.43 1.13
CA MET A 80 -7.47 -19.28 2.54
C MET A 80 -8.38 -20.08 3.50
N GLU A 81 -9.66 -20.25 3.15
CA GLU A 81 -10.60 -21.08 3.91
C GLU A 81 -10.24 -22.58 3.85
N LYS A 82 -9.69 -23.04 2.72
CA LYS A 82 -9.24 -24.44 2.52
C LYS A 82 -7.99 -24.77 3.33
N GLY A 83 -7.28 -23.75 3.81
CA GLY A 83 -6.06 -23.87 4.59
C GLY A 83 -5.02 -22.85 4.14
N GLY A 84 -4.19 -22.38 5.06
CA GLY A 84 -3.13 -21.44 4.73
C GLY A 84 -2.29 -21.08 5.92
N ASP A 85 -0.99 -20.91 5.70
CA ASP A 85 -0.05 -20.50 6.72
C ASP A 85 -0.41 -19.14 7.29
N TRP A 86 -0.21 -18.99 8.59
CA TRP A 86 -0.53 -17.78 9.32
C TRP A 86 0.13 -16.52 8.72
N GLU A 87 1.39 -16.62 8.26
CA GLU A 87 2.09 -15.50 7.62
C GLU A 87 1.42 -15.05 6.30
N ARG A 88 0.93 -16.00 5.50
CA ARG A 88 0.23 -15.72 4.24
C ARG A 88 -1.10 -15.00 4.48
N ARG A 89 -1.78 -15.32 5.59
CA ARG A 89 -2.99 -14.62 6.03
C ARG A 89 -2.71 -13.16 6.36
N ASN A 90 -1.62 -12.89 7.07
CA ASN A 90 -1.21 -11.52 7.38
C ASN A 90 -0.85 -10.73 6.12
N LYS A 91 -0.14 -11.35 5.15
CA LYS A 91 0.16 -10.71 3.86
C LYS A 91 -1.12 -10.34 3.09
N LEU A 92 -2.12 -11.23 3.09
CA LEU A 92 -3.40 -10.97 2.44
C LEU A 92 -4.15 -9.81 3.11
N LYS A 93 -4.19 -9.77 4.45
CA LYS A 93 -4.80 -8.66 5.20
C LYS A 93 -4.18 -7.30 4.87
N VAL A 94 -2.85 -7.23 4.74
CA VAL A 94 -2.16 -5.99 4.34
C VAL A 94 -2.58 -5.54 2.94
N ILE A 95 -2.62 -6.47 1.98
CA ILE A 95 -3.04 -6.21 0.60
C ILE A 95 -4.51 -5.74 0.55
N GLU A 96 -5.38 -6.41 1.30
CA GLU A 96 -6.80 -6.05 1.41
C GLU A 96 -6.97 -4.65 2.05
N ALA A 97 -6.21 -4.33 3.10
CA ALA A 97 -6.21 -3.01 3.69
C ALA A 97 -5.75 -1.92 2.69
N LEU A 98 -4.76 -2.20 1.84
CA LEU A 98 -4.34 -1.29 0.78
C LEU A 98 -5.45 -1.05 -0.26
N ASP A 99 -6.20 -2.08 -0.65
CA ASP A 99 -7.35 -1.93 -1.56
C ASP A 99 -8.46 -1.09 -0.91
N PHE A 100 -8.72 -1.27 0.39
CA PHE A 100 -9.67 -0.44 1.12
C PHE A 100 -9.25 1.03 1.23
N ILE A 101 -7.96 1.31 1.39
CA ILE A 101 -7.41 2.67 1.32
C ILE A 101 -7.68 3.29 -0.05
N LEU A 102 -7.42 2.54 -1.13
CA LEU A 102 -7.72 2.99 -2.49
C LEU A 102 -9.23 3.21 -2.71
N SER A 103 -10.07 2.41 -2.07
CA SER A 103 -11.54 2.47 -2.15
C SER A 103 -12.20 3.43 -1.17
N ARG A 104 -11.42 4.20 -0.37
CA ARG A 104 -11.88 5.17 0.65
C ARG A 104 -12.61 4.57 1.87
N ASN A 105 -12.49 3.26 2.11
CA ASN A 105 -13.04 2.65 3.32
C ASN A 105 -11.95 2.59 4.41
N PHE A 106 -11.80 3.70 5.15
CA PHE A 106 -10.73 3.82 6.14
C PHE A 106 -10.99 3.05 7.43
N THR A 107 -12.26 2.86 7.80
CA THR A 107 -12.63 2.19 9.05
C THR A 107 -12.24 0.72 9.04
N GLU A 108 -12.58 0.00 7.96
CA GLU A 108 -12.22 -1.41 7.82
C GLU A 108 -10.72 -1.58 7.56
N ALA A 109 -10.11 -0.69 6.79
CA ALA A 109 -8.65 -0.68 6.59
C ALA A 109 -7.90 -0.53 7.92
N SER A 110 -8.33 0.38 8.79
CA SER A 110 -7.70 0.61 10.10
C SER A 110 -7.72 -0.64 10.97
N LYS A 111 -8.86 -1.34 11.06
CA LYS A 111 -9.00 -2.56 11.86
C LYS A 111 -8.03 -3.65 11.38
N LEU A 112 -8.00 -3.90 10.07
CA LEU A 112 -7.13 -4.91 9.48
C LEU A 112 -5.64 -4.60 9.67
N LEU A 113 -5.24 -3.33 9.54
CA LEU A 113 -3.85 -2.92 9.76
C LEU A 113 -3.43 -3.06 11.22
N LEU A 114 -4.31 -2.69 12.17
CA LEU A 114 -4.03 -2.80 13.59
C LEU A 114 -3.85 -4.25 14.05
N GLU A 115 -4.64 -5.19 13.52
CA GLU A 115 -4.46 -6.62 13.78
C GLU A 115 -3.12 -7.15 13.29
N VAL A 116 -2.65 -6.67 12.14
CA VAL A 116 -1.39 -7.12 11.52
C VAL A 116 -0.18 -6.35 12.04
N LEU A 117 -0.39 -5.23 12.73
CA LEU A 117 0.68 -4.30 13.15
C LEU A 117 1.81 -5.02 13.90
N ALA A 118 1.48 -5.81 14.91
CA ALA A 118 2.45 -6.52 15.75
C ALA A 118 3.23 -7.62 15.01
N THR A 119 2.75 -8.05 13.83
CA THR A 119 3.21 -9.26 13.15
C THR A 119 3.45 -9.03 11.67
N PHE A 120 3.81 -7.80 11.31
CA PHE A 120 3.95 -7.37 9.93
C PHE A 120 4.86 -8.32 9.13
N PRO A 121 4.32 -9.00 8.10
CA PRO A 121 5.13 -9.79 7.20
C PRO A 121 5.72 -8.89 6.10
N SER A 122 6.94 -9.18 5.65
CA SER A 122 7.52 -8.48 4.50
C SER A 122 6.69 -8.75 3.23
N CYS A 123 6.01 -7.71 2.73
CA CYS A 123 5.08 -7.84 1.62
C CYS A 123 5.66 -7.42 0.27
N GLY A 124 6.86 -6.85 0.21
CA GLY A 124 7.51 -6.37 -1.02
C GLY A 124 6.84 -5.17 -1.70
N ILE A 125 5.58 -4.84 -1.34
CA ILE A 125 4.85 -3.66 -1.84
C ILE A 125 5.18 -2.40 -1.04
N ILE A 126 5.24 -2.54 0.29
CA ILE A 126 5.44 -1.43 1.22
C ILE A 126 6.57 -1.77 2.20
N SER A 127 7.37 -0.75 2.51
CA SER A 127 8.35 -0.82 3.59
C SER A 127 7.65 -0.82 4.95
N PHE A 128 8.31 -1.38 5.96
CA PHE A 128 7.80 -1.41 7.33
C PHE A 128 7.48 0.00 7.87
N GLU A 129 8.36 0.97 7.61
CA GLU A 129 8.14 2.37 8.00
C GLU A 129 6.87 2.97 7.39
N THR A 130 6.64 2.73 6.09
CA THR A 130 5.44 3.20 5.38
C THR A 130 4.18 2.50 5.89
N PHE A 131 4.28 1.21 6.22
CA PHE A 131 3.18 0.45 6.80
C PHE A 131 2.78 1.00 8.17
N VAL A 132 3.75 1.22 9.06
CA VAL A 132 3.52 1.81 10.39
C VAL A 132 2.92 3.22 10.25
N PHE A 133 3.41 4.01 9.29
CA PHE A 133 2.84 5.32 8.98
C PHE A 133 1.36 5.25 8.58
N TYR A 134 0.98 4.33 7.70
CA TYR A 134 -0.42 4.15 7.29
C TYR A 134 -1.31 3.67 8.43
N ALA A 135 -0.82 2.71 9.24
CA ALA A 135 -1.55 2.22 10.40
C ALA A 135 -1.81 3.35 11.41
N ALA A 136 -0.79 4.15 11.73
CA ALA A 136 -0.91 5.27 12.66
C ALA A 136 -1.84 6.38 12.13
N LEU A 137 -1.75 6.71 10.83
CA LEU A 137 -2.58 7.73 10.21
C LEU A 137 -4.06 7.33 10.19
N LEU A 138 -4.35 6.08 9.84
CA LEU A 138 -5.71 5.55 9.81
C LEU A 138 -6.29 5.35 11.21
N ALA A 139 -5.47 4.94 12.18
CA ALA A 139 -5.90 4.87 13.58
C ALA A 139 -6.30 6.25 14.10
N LEU A 140 -5.53 7.31 13.79
CA LEU A 140 -5.90 8.68 14.13
C LEU A 140 -7.26 9.07 13.50
N LEU A 141 -7.47 8.71 12.23
CA LEU A 141 -8.69 9.03 11.49
C LEU A 141 -9.93 8.28 11.97
N CYS A 142 -9.81 7.00 12.33
CA CYS A 142 -10.98 6.11 12.52
C CYS A 142 -11.22 5.71 13.97
N CYS A 143 -10.18 5.61 14.81
CA CYS A 143 -10.33 5.08 16.17
C CYS A 143 -10.72 6.16 17.19
N ASP A 144 -11.40 5.72 18.25
CA ASP A 144 -11.70 6.50 19.44
C ASP A 144 -10.46 6.74 20.30
N ARG A 145 -10.52 7.75 21.19
CA ARG A 145 -9.39 8.15 22.04
C ARG A 145 -8.84 7.01 22.91
N GLN A 146 -9.70 6.08 23.31
CA GLN A 146 -9.33 4.95 24.16
C GLN A 146 -8.54 3.87 23.39
N THR A 147 -9.01 3.52 22.19
CA THR A 147 -8.31 2.56 21.32
C THR A 147 -7.00 3.13 20.77
N LEU A 148 -6.93 4.44 20.53
CA LEU A 148 -5.69 5.14 20.21
C LEU A 148 -4.62 5.00 21.30
N LYS A 149 -5.00 5.12 22.57
CA LYS A 149 -4.06 4.97 23.68
C LYS A 149 -3.46 3.56 23.72
N GLU A 150 -4.32 2.54 23.70
CA GLU A 150 -3.92 1.14 23.86
C GLU A 150 -3.16 0.62 22.65
N GLN A 151 -3.62 0.93 21.44
CA GLN A 151 -3.10 0.31 20.23
C GLN A 151 -2.00 1.13 19.55
N VAL A 152 -1.90 2.43 19.84
CA VAL A 152 -0.99 3.32 19.11
C VAL A 152 0.07 3.94 20.02
N VAL A 153 -0.30 4.46 21.19
CA VAL A 153 0.66 5.10 22.12
C VAL A 153 1.51 4.08 22.85
N PHE A 154 0.94 2.93 23.24
CA PHE A 154 1.68 1.87 23.93
C PHE A 154 2.27 0.80 23.00
N SER A 155 1.98 0.86 21.70
CA SER A 155 2.47 -0.16 20.78
C SER A 155 3.96 0.05 20.47
N PRO A 156 4.85 -0.89 20.85
CA PRO A 156 6.29 -0.77 20.64
C PRO A 156 6.63 -0.70 19.15
N THR A 157 5.82 -1.32 18.28
CA THR A 157 6.01 -1.34 16.83
C THR A 157 5.94 0.06 16.22
N ILE A 158 5.08 0.93 16.76
CA ILE A 158 4.97 2.32 16.31
C ILE A 158 6.12 3.15 16.88
N ALA A 159 6.55 2.85 18.11
CA ALA A 159 7.74 3.46 18.70
C ALA A 159 9.01 3.16 17.90
N GLU A 160 9.12 1.99 17.28
CA GLU A 160 10.28 1.60 16.45
C GLU A 160 10.17 2.12 15.01
N GLY A 161 9.00 1.99 14.38
CA GLY A 161 8.84 2.24 12.94
C GLY A 161 8.30 3.62 12.54
N ALA A 162 7.80 4.44 13.47
CA ALA A 162 7.24 5.75 13.13
C ALA A 162 8.29 6.88 13.18
N ASP A 163 8.17 7.80 12.22
CA ASP A 163 8.93 9.05 12.21
C ASP A 163 8.72 9.87 13.49
N SER A 164 9.71 10.68 13.84
CA SER A 164 9.62 11.68 14.91
C SER A 164 8.38 12.56 14.78
N ASP A 165 8.05 12.97 13.54
CA ASP A 165 6.94 13.88 13.26
C ASP A 165 5.58 13.22 13.51
N MET A 166 5.46 11.91 13.19
CA MET A 166 4.23 11.17 13.42
C MET A 166 4.04 10.86 14.91
N LYS A 167 5.12 10.52 15.62
CA LYS A 167 5.10 10.36 17.08
C LYS A 167 4.70 11.66 17.78
N GLY A 168 5.28 12.78 17.35
CA GLY A 168 4.93 14.12 17.85
C GLY A 168 3.47 14.48 17.58
N LEU A 169 2.95 14.13 16.39
CA LEU A 169 1.54 14.32 16.06
C LEU A 169 0.62 13.52 16.99
N LEU A 170 0.92 12.23 17.22
CA LEU A 170 0.14 11.34 18.07
C LEU A 170 0.14 11.77 19.54
N ASP A 171 1.30 12.13 20.08
CA ASP A 171 1.43 12.59 21.46
C ASP A 171 0.74 13.96 21.65
N SER A 172 0.90 14.88 20.70
CA SER A 172 0.22 16.17 20.72
C SER A 172 -1.30 16.03 20.65
N PHE A 173 -1.79 15.08 19.86
CA PHE A 173 -3.22 14.76 19.77
C PHE A 173 -3.74 14.18 21.10
N TYR A 174 -3.01 13.24 21.70
CA TYR A 174 -3.41 12.63 22.97
C TYR A 174 -3.43 13.62 24.14
N ASN A 175 -2.39 14.47 24.23
CA ASN A 175 -2.24 15.51 25.25
C ASN A 175 -3.07 16.78 24.96
N ALA A 176 -3.86 16.80 23.88
CA ALA A 176 -4.68 17.93 23.45
C ALA A 176 -3.90 19.25 23.25
N LYS A 177 -2.63 19.16 22.83
CA LYS A 177 -1.79 20.32 22.55
C LYS A 177 -1.97 20.77 21.10
N TYR A 178 -3.04 21.51 20.84
CA TYR A 178 -3.41 21.93 19.47
C TYR A 178 -2.34 22.72 18.72
N ARG A 179 -1.55 23.53 19.42
CA ARG A 179 -0.48 24.33 18.81
C ARG A 179 0.61 23.44 18.23
N GLU A 180 1.09 22.47 19.00
CA GLU A 180 2.11 21.50 18.58
C GLU A 180 1.55 20.56 17.51
N PHE A 181 0.30 20.10 17.69
CA PHE A 181 -0.41 19.28 16.72
C PHE A 181 -0.46 19.90 15.31
N MET A 182 -0.82 21.18 15.21
CA MET A 182 -0.87 21.87 13.91
C MET A 182 0.52 22.02 13.26
N GLN A 183 1.59 22.13 14.07
CA GLN A 183 2.96 22.19 13.57
C GLN A 183 3.40 20.83 12.98
N TYR A 184 3.10 19.72 13.67
CA TYR A 184 3.40 18.36 13.19
C TYR A 184 2.47 17.89 12.05
N LEU A 185 1.27 18.46 11.93
CA LEU A 185 0.34 18.10 10.85
C LEU A 185 0.86 18.53 9.46
N VAL A 186 1.58 19.65 9.37
CA VAL A 186 2.12 20.15 8.10
C VAL A 186 3.13 19.20 7.44
N PRO A 187 4.19 18.71 8.12
CA PRO A 187 5.11 17.75 7.52
C PRO A 187 4.43 16.42 7.17
N VAL A 188 3.54 15.92 8.04
CA VAL A 188 2.76 14.70 7.79
C VAL A 188 1.89 14.85 6.53
N ALA A 189 1.19 15.97 6.38
CA ALA A 189 0.38 16.23 5.18
C ALA A 189 1.22 16.33 3.90
N LYS A 190 2.44 16.87 3.98
CA LYS A 190 3.38 16.90 2.84
C LYS A 190 3.83 15.50 2.45
N ARG A 191 4.06 14.60 3.42
CA ARG A 191 4.38 13.19 3.18
C ARG A 191 3.22 12.47 2.49
N VAL A 192 2.00 12.60 3.03
CA VAL A 192 0.77 12.02 2.43
C VAL A 192 0.57 12.46 0.98
N LYS A 193 0.87 13.72 0.66
CA LYS A 193 0.75 14.24 -0.72
C LYS A 193 1.77 13.60 -1.69
N ARG A 194 2.95 13.23 -1.20
CA ARG A 194 4.01 12.59 -1.99
C ARG A 194 3.81 11.08 -2.16
N ASP A 195 3.06 10.46 -1.27
CA ASP A 195 2.84 9.00 -1.27
C ASP A 195 1.97 8.53 -2.44
N LEU A 196 2.37 7.44 -3.08
CA LEU A 196 1.71 6.90 -4.29
C LEU A 196 0.24 6.51 -4.04
N TYR A 197 -0.08 5.96 -2.87
CA TYR A 197 -1.40 5.41 -2.56
C TYR A 197 -2.35 6.42 -1.90
N LEU A 198 -1.82 7.33 -1.07
CA LEU A 198 -2.62 8.29 -0.31
C LEU A 198 -2.77 9.65 -1.02
N SER A 199 -1.92 9.98 -1.98
CA SER A 199 -1.94 11.27 -2.68
C SER A 199 -3.33 11.66 -3.24
N PRO A 200 -4.12 10.75 -3.86
CA PRO A 200 -5.45 11.10 -4.36
C PRO A 200 -6.42 11.56 -3.26
N HIS A 201 -6.22 11.11 -2.02
CA HIS A 201 -7.13 11.34 -0.90
C HIS A 201 -6.62 12.38 0.09
N TYR A 202 -5.58 13.15 -0.27
CA TYR A 202 -4.91 14.07 0.67
C TYR A 202 -5.86 15.10 1.33
N LEU A 203 -6.78 15.68 0.56
CA LEU A 203 -7.73 16.69 1.07
C LEU A 203 -8.67 16.10 2.11
N PHE A 204 -9.12 14.87 1.87
CA PHE A 204 -10.00 14.16 2.78
C PHE A 204 -9.29 13.93 4.11
N PHE A 205 -8.03 13.45 4.08
CA PHE A 205 -7.26 13.24 5.31
C PHE A 205 -7.07 14.52 6.13
N ILE A 206 -6.64 15.62 5.50
CA ILE A 206 -6.40 16.88 6.21
C ILE A 206 -7.70 17.40 6.83
N ARG A 207 -8.81 17.35 6.08
CA ARG A 207 -10.11 17.82 6.56
C ARG A 207 -10.58 16.98 7.75
N SER A 208 -10.52 15.66 7.64
CA SER A 208 -11.04 14.76 8.66
C SER A 208 -10.20 14.76 9.94
N ILE A 209 -8.87 14.82 9.82
CA ILE A 209 -7.97 14.95 10.98
C ILE A 209 -8.20 16.26 11.72
N ARG A 210 -8.41 17.36 10.98
CA ARG A 210 -8.74 18.65 11.60
C ARG A 210 -10.08 18.60 12.32
N LEU A 211 -11.11 18.01 11.71
CA LEU A 211 -12.44 17.89 12.31
C LEU A 211 -12.36 17.12 13.63
N LYS A 212 -11.67 15.98 13.65
CA LYS A 212 -11.43 15.20 14.88
C LYS A 212 -10.63 15.93 15.95
N ALA A 213 -9.79 16.88 15.58
CA ALA A 213 -9.07 17.70 16.55
C ALA A 213 -9.93 18.83 17.13
N TYR A 214 -11.06 19.19 16.50
CA TYR A 214 -11.97 20.20 17.03
C TYR A 214 -13.15 19.59 17.80
N GLU A 215 -13.46 18.32 17.58
CA GLU A 215 -14.38 17.52 18.40
C GLU A 215 -13.79 17.21 19.78
#